data_AF-A0A101HIR4-F1
#
_entry.id   AF-A0A101HIR4-F1
#
_cell.length_a   1.000
_cell.length_b   1.000
_cell.length_c   1.000
_cell.angle_alpha   90.00
_cell.angle_beta   90.00
_cell.angle_gamma   90.00
#
_symmetry.space_group_name_H-M   'P 1'
#
loop_
_entity.id
_entity.type
_entity.pdbx_description
1 polymer ?
#
loop_
_entity_poly.entity_id
_entity_poly.type
_entity_poly.pdbx_seq_one_letter_code
_entity_poly.pdbx_strand_id
1 'polypeptide(L)'
;MPNINLYYFATLFVLSIAIMMTEPFLKFLTIQINFLTYWLMSSLILTGITFLLRIFMTGFFVENTEFAGLSLSFVEINGFVLNPILTILVFSVTSGIISTLFYILEKSD
;
A
#
# COMPACT_ATOMS: atom_id res chain seq x y z
N MET A 1 20.23 -13.92 12.56
CA MET A 1 19.19 -13.32 11.69
C MET A 1 17.88 -13.44 12.42
N PRO A 2 17.18 -12.34 12.70
CA PRO A 2 15.92 -12.44 13.43
C PRO A 2 14.93 -13.25 12.58
N ASN A 3 14.05 -14.02 13.22
CA ASN A 3 13.15 -14.95 12.55
C ASN A 3 12.33 -14.24 11.46
N ILE A 4 12.65 -14.51 10.19
CA ILE A 4 12.06 -13.87 9.00
C ILE A 4 10.53 -13.93 9.06
N ASN A 5 9.98 -15.05 9.54
CA ASN A 5 8.55 -15.25 9.68
C ASN A 5 7.89 -14.28 10.68
N LEU A 6 8.55 -13.98 11.80
CA LEU A 6 8.00 -13.09 12.84
C LEU A 6 7.90 -11.65 12.33
N TYR A 7 8.89 -11.21 11.55
CA TYR A 7 8.89 -9.88 10.93
C TYR A 7 7.77 -9.76 9.91
N TYR A 8 7.57 -10.78 9.07
CA TYR A 8 6.47 -10.79 8.10
C TYR A 8 5.11 -10.70 8.80
N PHE A 9 4.86 -11.52 9.82
CA PHE A 9 3.61 -11.45 10.60
C PHE A 9 3.42 -10.09 11.27
N ALA A 10 4.48 -9.51 11.84
CA ALA A 10 4.41 -8.19 12.46
C ALA A 10 4.06 -7.10 11.43
N THR A 11 4.67 -7.13 10.24
CA THR A 11 4.35 -6.15 9.17
C THR A 11 2.90 -6.26 8.72
N LEU A 12 2.38 -7.48 8.53
CA LEU A 12 0.98 -7.69 8.17
C LEU A 12 0.04 -7.16 9.27
N PHE A 13 0.35 -7.44 10.54
CA PHE A 13 -0.45 -6.97 11.66
C PHE A 13 -0.52 -5.43 11.73
N VAL A 14 0.61 -4.76 11.54
CA VAL A 14 0.66 -3.28 11.50
C VAL A 14 -0.15 -2.73 10.33
N LEU A 15 -0.06 -3.33 9.14
CA LEU A 15 -0.85 -2.92 7.98
C LEU A 15 -2.35 -3.17 8.15
N SER A 16 -2.75 -4.24 8.83
CA SER A 16 -4.17 -4.48 9.15
C SER A 16 -4.72 -3.42 10.10
N ILE A 17 -3.99 -3.09 11.17
CA ILE A 17 -4.37 -2.01 12.10
C ILE A 17 -4.47 -0.68 11.35
N ALA A 18 -3.51 -0.39 10.48
CA ALA A 18 -3.51 0.81 9.64
C ALA A 18 -4.82 0.99 8.87
N ILE A 19 -5.29 -0.07 8.21
CA ILE A 19 -6.53 -0.03 7.41
C ILE A 19 -7.74 0.18 8.33
N MET A 20 -7.81 -0.50 9.48
CA MET A 20 -8.90 -0.33 10.45
C MET A 20 -8.99 1.10 11.00
N MET A 21 -7.87 1.84 11.04
CA MET A 21 -7.87 3.25 11.47
C MET A 21 -8.50 4.20 10.44
N THR A 22 -8.70 3.77 9.18
CA THR A 22 -9.23 4.64 8.10
C THR A 22 -10.58 5.26 8.45
N GLU A 23 -11.50 4.47 8.99
CA GLU A 23 -12.84 4.97 9.35
C GLU A 23 -12.82 5.94 10.54
N PRO A 24 -12.17 5.63 11.69
CA PRO A 24 -11.96 6.60 12.77
C PRO A 24 -11.35 7.92 12.30
N PHE A 25 -10.35 7.86 11.40
CA PHE A 25 -9.71 9.06 10.86
C PHE A 25 -10.66 9.91 10.00
N LEU A 26 -11.48 9.28 9.15
CA LEU A 26 -12.49 10.00 8.36
C LEU A 26 -13.55 10.66 9.24
N LYS A 27 -14.00 9.95 10.29
CA LYS A 27 -14.94 10.50 11.29
C LYS A 27 -14.31 11.66 12.07
N PHE A 28 -13.05 11.54 12.47
CA PHE A 28 -12.31 12.60 13.15
C PHE A 28 -12.18 13.86 12.28
N LEU A 29 -11.88 13.69 10.99
CA LEU A 29 -11.81 14.79 10.02
C LEU A 29 -13.20 15.32 9.62
N THR A 30 -14.29 14.75 10.13
CA THR A 30 -15.67 15.13 9.80
C THR A 30 -15.97 14.98 8.30
N ILE A 31 -15.30 14.05 7.62
CA ILE A 31 -15.48 13.77 6.18
C ILE A 31 -16.50 12.65 6.02
N GLN A 32 -17.42 12.79 5.06
CA GLN A 32 -18.38 11.73 4.75
C GLN A 32 -17.68 10.47 4.24
N ILE A 33 -18.08 9.31 4.78
CA ILE A 33 -17.51 8.02 4.41
C ILE A 33 -18.23 7.48 3.17
N ASN A 34 -17.60 7.72 2.02
CA ASN A 34 -18.00 7.23 0.70
C ASN A 34 -16.89 6.32 0.16
N PHE A 35 -17.15 5.60 -0.93
CA PHE A 35 -16.15 4.77 -1.59
C PHE A 35 -14.84 5.54 -1.85
N LEU A 36 -14.95 6.71 -2.48
CA LEU A 36 -13.78 7.48 -2.91
C LEU A 36 -12.97 8.04 -1.73
N THR A 37 -13.65 8.53 -0.69
CA THR A 37 -12.97 9.09 0.49
C THR A 37 -12.31 7.99 1.33
N TYR A 38 -12.94 6.83 1.44
CA TYR A 38 -12.35 5.65 2.08
C TYR A 38 -11.12 5.13 1.32
N TRP A 39 -11.22 5.03 -0.01
CA TRP A 39 -10.11 4.62 -0.86
C TRP A 39 -8.92 5.56 -0.77
N LEU A 40 -9.17 6.87 -0.84
CA LEU A 40 -8.10 7.86 -0.81
C LEU A 40 -7.42 7.90 0.56
N MET A 41 -8.21 7.81 1.65
CA MET A 41 -7.67 7.84 3.00
C MET A 41 -6.92 6.54 3.35
N SER A 42 -7.44 5.38 2.96
CA SER A 42 -6.74 4.09 3.15
C SER A 42 -5.41 4.07 2.39
N SER A 43 -5.39 4.53 1.13
CA SER A 43 -4.17 4.63 0.33
C SER A 43 -3.13 5.57 0.97
N LEU A 44 -3.58 6.71 1.53
CA LEU A 44 -2.71 7.69 2.19
C LEU A 44 -2.11 7.12 3.49
N ILE A 45 -2.95 6.49 4.32
CA ILE A 45 -2.51 5.84 5.56
C ILE A 45 -1.53 4.69 5.25
N LEU A 46 -1.83 3.85 4.27
CA LEU A 46 -0.96 2.75 3.83
C LEU A 46 0.39 3.27 3.34
N THR A 47 0.40 4.33 2.55
CA THR A 47 1.63 4.98 2.08
C THR A 47 2.47 5.49 3.26
N GLY A 48 1.84 6.18 4.21
CA GLY A 48 2.51 6.72 5.39
C GLY A 48 3.12 5.63 6.26
N ILE A 49 2.39 4.55 6.50
CA ILE A 49 2.84 3.46 7.37
C ILE A 49 3.89 2.57 6.70
N THR A 50 3.76 2.26 5.41
CA THR A 50 4.84 1.55 4.68
C THR A 50 6.11 2.39 4.58
N PHE A 51 6.00 3.71 4.45
CA PHE A 51 7.15 4.61 4.52
C PHE A 51 7.80 4.60 5.91
N LEU A 52 7.00 4.66 6.98
CA LEU A 52 7.50 4.53 8.37
C LEU A 52 8.18 3.18 8.60
N LEU A 53 7.58 2.08 8.14
CA LEU A 53 8.16 0.73 8.26
C LEU A 53 9.52 0.65 7.54
N ARG A 54 9.67 1.27 6.38
CA ARG A 54 10.97 1.35 5.67
C ARG A 54 12.04 2.08 6.46
N ILE A 55 11.68 3.11 7.24
CA ILE A 55 12.64 3.87 8.06
C ILE A 55 12.98 3.12 9.35
N PHE A 56 11.97 2.58 10.04
CA PHE A 56 12.12 2.02 11.38
C PHE A 56 12.52 0.54 11.42
N MET A 57 12.15 -0.27 10.41
CA MET A 57 12.55 -1.68 10.34
C MET A 57 13.88 -1.85 9.61
N THR A 58 14.93 -2.13 10.38
CA THR A 58 16.23 -2.50 9.83
C THR A 58 16.12 -3.83 9.08
N GLY A 59 16.22 -3.79 7.75
CA GLY A 59 16.04 -4.94 6.87
C GLY A 59 14.81 -4.91 5.97
N PHE A 60 13.89 -3.95 6.14
CA PHE A 60 12.78 -3.76 5.20
C PHE A 60 13.26 -2.97 3.98
N PHE A 61 13.89 -3.67 3.04
CA PHE A 61 14.34 -3.09 1.79
C PHE A 61 13.27 -3.29 0.72
N VAL A 62 12.75 -2.18 0.21
CA VAL A 62 12.11 -2.18 -1.11
C VAL A 62 13.26 -2.01 -2.10
N GLU A 63 13.61 -3.07 -2.81
CA GLU A 63 14.69 -3.05 -3.78
C GLU A 63 14.32 -2.23 -5.01
N ASN A 64 15.34 -1.65 -5.67
CA ASN A 64 15.17 -1.05 -6.98
C ASN A 64 14.95 -2.21 -7.96
N THR A 65 13.73 -2.38 -8.46
CA THR A 65 13.45 -3.36 -9.51
C THR A 65 13.65 -2.69 -10.86
N GLU A 66 14.59 -3.20 -11.64
CA GLU A 66 14.81 -2.75 -13.02
C GLU A 66 13.86 -3.52 -13.94
N PHE A 67 12.99 -2.80 -14.64
CA PHE A 67 12.24 -3.40 -15.74
C PHE A 67 13.14 -3.34 -16.97
N ALA A 68 13.58 -4.49 -17.47
CA ALA A 68 14.53 -4.60 -18.58
C ALA A 68 14.00 -4.10 -19.93
N GLY A 69 12.76 -3.60 -19.97
CA GLY A 69 12.08 -3.20 -21.21
C GLY A 69 11.49 -4.41 -21.93
N LEU A 70 10.60 -4.14 -22.87
CA LEU A 70 9.93 -5.17 -23.65
C LEU A 70 9.91 -4.72 -25.10
N SER A 71 10.66 -5.41 -25.96
CA SER A 71 10.73 -5.15 -27.39
C SER A 71 9.85 -6.15 -28.14
N LEU A 72 8.64 -5.72 -28.52
CA LEU A 72 7.82 -6.43 -29.50
C LEU A 72 8.11 -5.87 -30.89
N SER A 73 7.92 -6.69 -31.93
CA SER A 73 8.24 -6.34 -33.32
C SER A 73 7.55 -5.07 -33.87
N PHE A 74 6.59 -4.52 -33.12
CA PHE A 74 5.80 -3.32 -33.44
C PHE A 74 5.80 -2.26 -32.30
N VAL A 75 6.33 -2.56 -31.11
CA VAL A 75 6.34 -1.67 -29.93
C VAL A 75 7.61 -1.88 -29.12
N GLU A 76 8.38 -0.81 -28.92
CA GLU A 76 9.56 -0.80 -28.07
C GLU A 76 9.25 -0.06 -26.76
N ILE A 77 9.25 -0.78 -25.64
CA ILE A 77 9.14 -0.20 -24.30
C ILE A 77 10.53 -0.18 -23.69
N ASN A 78 11.08 1.03 -23.52
CA ASN A 78 12.37 1.21 -22.86
C ASN A 78 12.33 0.72 -21.41
N GLY A 79 13.46 0.19 -20.95
CA GLY A 79 13.62 -0.18 -19.56
C GLY A 79 13.52 1.02 -18.63
N PHE A 80 12.90 0.84 -17.47
CA PHE A 80 12.77 1.87 -16.45
C PHE A 80 13.09 1.30 -15.07
N VAL A 81 13.70 2.14 -14.23
CA VAL A 81 14.02 1.79 -12.85
C VAL A 81 12.85 2.18 -11.97
N LEU A 82 12.22 1.20 -11.32
CA LEU A 82 11.19 1.46 -10.33
C LEU A 82 11.85 1.89 -9.03
N ASN A 83 11.66 3.17 -8.68
CA ASN A 83 12.12 3.70 -7.40
C ASN A 83 11.26 3.12 -6.26
N PRO A 84 11.85 2.75 -5.11
CA PRO A 84 11.17 2.28 -3.90
C PRO A 84 9.94 3.09 -3.50
N ILE A 85 9.99 4.42 -3.68
CA ILE A 85 8.87 5.31 -3.37
C ILE A 85 7.69 5.06 -4.31
N LEU A 86 7.97 4.85 -5.61
CA LEU A 86 6.95 4.57 -6.61
C LEU A 86 6.32 3.19 -6.35
N THR A 87 7.12 2.19 -5.96
CA THR A 87 6.62 0.87 -5.56
C THR A 87 5.69 0.95 -4.36
N ILE A 88 6.03 1.76 -3.35
CA ILE A 88 5.16 2.01 -2.19
C ILE A 88 3.83 2.64 -2.62
N LEU A 89 3.86 3.64 -3.50
CA LEU A 89 2.65 4.30 -4.00
C LEU A 89 1.75 3.32 -4.76
N VAL A 90 2.31 2.54 -5.69
CA VAL A 90 1.55 1.55 -6.48
C VAL A 90 0.96 0.46 -5.57
N PHE A 91 1.74 -0.04 -4.61
CA PHE A 91 1.27 -0.99 -3.60
C PHE A 91 0.11 -0.43 -2.78
N SER A 92 0.25 0.81 -2.30
CA SER A 92 -0.76 1.45 -1.43
C SER A 92 -2.06 1.73 -2.20
N VAL A 93 -1.96 2.16 -3.45
CA VAL A 93 -3.12 2.43 -4.31
C VAL A 93 -3.87 1.14 -4.64
N THR A 94 -3.15 0.08 -5.03
CA THR A 94 -3.78 -1.20 -5.39
C THR A 94 -4.39 -1.91 -4.17
N SER A 95 -3.68 -1.95 -3.05
CA SER A 95 -4.21 -2.48 -1.79
C SER A 95 -5.38 -1.66 -1.25
N GLY A 96 -5.34 -0.33 -1.39
CA GLY A 96 -6.45 0.57 -1.05
C GLY A 96 -7.74 0.24 -1.81
N ILE A 97 -7.65 -0.12 -3.10
CA ILE A 97 -8.83 -0.55 -3.89
C ILE A 97 -9.45 -1.80 -3.26
N ILE A 98 -8.62 -2.81 -2.95
CA ILE A 98 -9.07 -4.06 -2.34
C ILE A 98 -9.73 -3.81 -0.99
N SER A 99 -9.12 -3.00 -0.12
CA SER A 99 -9.70 -2.69 1.19
C SER A 99 -11.03 -1.94 1.09
N THR A 100 -11.17 -1.07 0.08
CA THR A 100 -12.41 -0.32 -0.12
C THR A 100 -13.53 -1.21 -0.66
N LEU A 101 -13.20 -2.18 -1.52
CA LEU A 101 -14.15 -3.19 -1.97
C LEU A 101 -14.68 -4.03 -0.80
N PHE A 102 -13.79 -4.49 0.10
CA PHE A 102 -14.20 -5.20 1.31
C PHE A 102 -15.10 -4.34 2.21
N TYR A 103 -14.78 -3.06 2.38
CA TYR A 103 -15.61 -2.14 3.16
C TYR A 103 -17.03 -1.97 2.57
N ILE A 104 -17.16 -1.87 1.24
CA ILE A 104 -18.50 -1.80 0.62
C ILE A 104 -19.27 -3.10 0.85
N LEU A 105 -18.62 -4.24 0.69
CA LEU A 105 -19.26 -5.55 0.87
C LEU A 105 -19.80 -5.69 2.29
N GLU A 106 -19.00 -5.35 3.30
CA GLU A 106 -19.41 -5.37 4.71
C GLU A 106 -20.57 -4.40 5.02
N LYS A 107 -20.61 -3.25 4.32
CA LYS A 107 -21.70 -2.28 4.47
C LYS A 107 -23.01 -2.71 3.76
N SER A 108 -22.93 -3.64 2.81
CA SER A 108 -24.09 -4.07 2.02
C SER A 108 -24.90 -5.19 2.68
N ASP A 109 -24.37 -5.81 3.74
CA ASP A 109 -25.07 -6.77 4.61
C ASP A 109 -25.77 -6.03 5.78
#